data_AF-A0A916E0Z5-F1
#
_entry.id   AF-A0A916E0Z5-F1
#
_cell.length_a   1.000
_cell.length_b   1.000
_cell.length_c   1.000
_cell.angle_alpha   90.00
_cell.angle_beta   90.00
_cell.angle_gamma   90.00
#
_symmetry.space_group_name_H-M   'P 1'
#
loop_
_entity.id
_entity.type
_entity.pdbx_description
1 polymer ?
#
loop_
_entity_poly.entity_id
_entity_poly.type
_entity_poly.pdbx_seq_one_letter_code
_entity_poly.pdbx_strand_id
1 'polypeptide(L)'
;MLAEKLTKEQEFVITYIESFTRSFAGLELEYLGDFYDADSKNETFKLSDAEVKNFPEHTSGYTPGKFPTTYISKRCKNKRNTNILFASIFTIKLGAVYLKEILENIYRENFSEGAADKQPIEPTDWPQEKRNLLRSIEDKDIFLAEFDERLKETKEELSAANNQIRKDEEQIISLKNDLKIERERIKSLENEQAEK
;
A
#
# COMPACT_ATOMS: atom_id res chain seq x y z
N MET A 1 17.18 -2.95 21.18
CA MET A 1 15.92 -3.09 21.94
C MET A 1 15.52 -4.54 21.87
N LEU A 2 15.42 -5.23 23.02
CA LEU A 2 14.90 -6.59 23.08
C LEU A 2 13.38 -6.52 22.91
N ALA A 3 12.83 -7.23 21.92
CA ALA A 3 11.39 -7.33 21.74
C ALA A 3 10.79 -7.99 23.00
N GLU A 4 9.84 -7.30 23.62
CA GLU A 4 9.14 -7.79 24.80
C GLU A 4 8.32 -9.03 24.42
N LYS A 5 8.47 -10.12 25.18
CA LYS A 5 7.82 -11.39 24.86
C LYS A 5 6.34 -11.30 25.23
N LEU A 6 5.45 -11.54 24.27
CA LEU A 6 4.01 -11.48 24.46
C LEU A 6 3.51 -12.55 25.45
N THR A 7 2.43 -12.25 26.16
CA THR A 7 1.71 -13.23 26.97
C THR A 7 0.84 -14.12 26.08
N LYS A 8 0.47 -15.32 26.58
CA LYS A 8 -0.42 -16.24 25.83
C LYS A 8 -1.78 -15.61 25.48
N GLU A 9 -2.31 -14.78 26.38
CA GLU A 9 -3.55 -14.03 26.13
C GLU A 9 -3.38 -13.01 24.99
N GLN A 10 -2.22 -12.33 24.94
CA GLN A 10 -1.91 -11.40 23.86
C GLN A 10 -1.74 -12.13 22.52
N GLU A 11 -1.04 -13.27 22.49
CA GLU A 11 -0.88 -14.11 21.30
C GLU A 11 -2.24 -14.62 20.78
N PHE A 12 -3.12 -15.04 21.69
CA PHE A 12 -4.49 -15.46 21.36
C PHE A 12 -5.29 -14.31 20.72
N VAL A 13 -5.32 -13.12 21.34
CA VAL A 13 -6.05 -11.97 20.80
C VAL A 13 -5.48 -11.50 19.46
N ILE A 14 -4.15 -11.47 19.31
CA ILE A 14 -3.47 -11.08 18.07
C ILE A 14 -3.94 -11.96 16.90
N THR A 15 -4.12 -13.26 17.11
CA THR A 15 -4.57 -14.18 16.06
C THR A 15 -5.92 -13.77 15.46
N TYR A 16 -6.88 -13.34 16.28
CA TYR A 16 -8.17 -12.87 15.77
C TYR A 16 -8.11 -11.46 15.17
N ILE A 17 -7.23 -10.58 15.67
CA ILE A 17 -6.98 -9.26 15.06
C ILE A 17 -6.35 -9.42 13.66
N GLU A 18 -5.41 -10.34 13.50
CA GLU A 18 -4.83 -10.68 12.21
C GLU A 18 -5.89 -11.23 11.26
N SER A 19 -6.75 -12.14 11.75
CA SER A 19 -7.89 -12.66 11.00
C SER A 19 -8.80 -11.53 10.52
N PHE A 20 -9.22 -10.64 11.42
CA PHE A 20 -10.04 -9.46 11.09
C PHE A 20 -9.40 -8.59 10.01
N THR A 21 -8.10 -8.32 10.13
CA THR A 21 -7.36 -7.49 9.16
C THR A 21 -7.29 -8.18 7.81
N ARG A 22 -7.02 -9.49 7.79
CA ARG A 22 -6.97 -10.31 6.57
C ARG A 22 -8.32 -10.46 5.89
N SER A 23 -9.44 -10.35 6.61
CA SER A 23 -10.78 -10.36 6.00
C SER A 23 -11.01 -9.21 5.01
N PHE A 24 -10.23 -8.12 5.10
CA PHE A 24 -10.25 -7.02 4.13
C PHE A 24 -9.38 -7.26 2.89
N ALA A 25 -8.78 -8.43 2.72
CA ALA A 25 -8.07 -8.76 1.48
C ALA A 25 -8.99 -8.58 0.27
N GLY A 26 -8.50 -7.83 -0.73
CA GLY A 26 -9.28 -7.48 -1.91
C GLY A 26 -10.28 -6.33 -1.73
N LEU A 27 -10.25 -5.62 -0.60
CA LEU A 27 -11.18 -4.52 -0.29
C LEU A 27 -11.39 -3.56 -1.48
N GLU A 28 -10.28 -3.09 -2.05
CA GLU A 28 -10.31 -2.13 -3.14
C GLU A 28 -10.97 -2.69 -4.40
N LEU A 29 -10.56 -3.88 -4.81
CA LEU A 29 -11.00 -4.52 -6.06
C LEU A 29 -12.44 -5.02 -5.97
N GLU A 30 -12.82 -5.61 -4.84
CA GLU A 30 -14.11 -6.28 -4.68
C GLU A 30 -15.22 -5.31 -4.26
N TYR A 31 -14.91 -4.26 -3.48
CA TYR A 31 -15.93 -3.42 -2.86
C TYR A 31 -15.80 -1.93 -3.14
N LEU A 32 -14.58 -1.40 -3.37
CA LEU A 32 -14.39 0.05 -3.59
C LEU A 32 -14.51 0.46 -5.06
N GLY A 33 -14.40 -0.46 -6.02
CA GLY A 33 -14.52 -0.17 -7.46
C GLY A 33 -15.79 0.61 -7.83
N ASP A 34 -16.95 0.20 -7.30
CA ASP A 34 -18.23 0.86 -7.57
C ASP A 34 -18.25 2.33 -7.06
N PHE A 35 -17.47 2.66 -6.02
CA PHE A 35 -17.32 4.03 -5.52
C PHE A 35 -16.45 4.90 -6.43
N TYR A 36 -15.36 4.33 -6.99
CA TYR A 36 -14.53 5.02 -7.97
C TYR A 36 -15.31 5.35 -9.24
N ASP A 37 -16.11 4.39 -9.70
CA ASP A 37 -17.01 4.57 -10.83
C ASP A 37 -18.01 5.70 -10.60
N ALA A 38 -18.65 5.73 -9.43
CA ALA A 38 -19.60 6.78 -9.08
C ALA A 38 -18.93 8.17 -9.03
N ASP A 39 -17.70 8.27 -8.48
CA ASP A 39 -16.94 9.53 -8.48
C ASP A 39 -16.58 9.99 -9.90
N SER A 40 -16.13 9.06 -10.75
CA SER A 40 -15.77 9.35 -12.15
C SER A 40 -16.97 9.86 -12.98
N LYS A 41 -18.17 9.36 -12.69
CA LYS A 41 -19.43 9.74 -13.34
C LYS A 41 -20.10 10.95 -12.68
N ASN A 42 -19.51 11.51 -11.61
CA ASN A 42 -20.09 12.58 -10.80
C ASN A 42 -21.49 12.23 -10.25
N GLU A 43 -21.68 10.96 -9.92
CA GLU A 43 -22.90 10.38 -9.37
C GLU A 43 -22.79 10.24 -7.85
N THR A 44 -23.94 10.21 -7.18
CA THR A 44 -23.98 9.89 -5.74
C THR A 44 -24.13 8.39 -5.60
N PHE A 45 -23.15 7.78 -4.94
CA PHE A 45 -23.15 6.35 -4.66
C PHE A 45 -24.36 5.94 -3.84
N LYS A 46 -24.99 4.82 -4.18
CA LYS A 46 -26.12 4.27 -3.43
C LYS A 46 -25.63 3.25 -2.42
N LEU A 47 -25.45 3.72 -1.18
CA LEU A 47 -24.96 2.88 -0.08
C LEU A 47 -25.83 1.64 0.17
N SER A 48 -27.16 1.78 0.14
CA SER A 48 -28.10 0.66 0.36
C SER A 48 -27.86 -0.51 -0.58
N ASP A 49 -27.61 -0.22 -1.85
CA ASP A 49 -27.55 -1.23 -2.91
C ASP A 49 -26.29 -2.08 -2.75
N ALA A 50 -25.17 -1.43 -2.40
CA ALA A 50 -23.92 -2.10 -2.09
C ALA A 50 -24.01 -2.94 -0.81
N GLU A 51 -24.70 -2.44 0.22
CA GLU A 51 -24.87 -3.18 1.47
C GLU A 51 -25.76 -4.42 1.28
N VAL A 52 -26.85 -4.33 0.51
CA VAL A 52 -27.71 -5.48 0.17
C VAL A 52 -26.95 -6.52 -0.64
N LYS A 53 -26.10 -6.09 -1.58
CA LYS A 53 -25.32 -6.98 -2.43
C LYS A 53 -24.26 -7.76 -1.65
N ASN A 54 -23.61 -7.12 -0.67
CA ASN A 54 -22.38 -7.64 -0.08
C ASN A 54 -22.53 -8.12 1.37
N PHE A 55 -23.55 -7.67 2.10
CA PHE A 55 -23.72 -8.06 3.50
C PHE A 55 -24.78 -9.16 3.63
N PRO A 56 -24.53 -10.19 4.45
CA PRO A 56 -25.57 -11.14 4.82
C PRO A 56 -26.76 -10.44 5.50
N GLU A 57 -27.90 -11.13 5.61
CA GLU A 57 -29.02 -10.62 6.40
C GLU A 57 -28.63 -10.50 7.88
N HIS A 58 -29.12 -9.44 8.55
CA HIS A 58 -28.93 -9.21 10.00
C HIS A 58 -27.48 -9.06 10.48
N THR A 59 -26.58 -8.51 9.65
CA THR A 59 -25.14 -8.52 9.97
C THR A 59 -24.63 -7.30 10.73
N SER A 60 -25.21 -6.11 10.51
CA SER A 60 -24.68 -4.85 11.10
C SER A 60 -25.57 -4.21 12.17
N GLY A 61 -26.72 -4.81 12.50
CA GLY A 61 -27.73 -4.21 13.38
C GLY A 61 -28.46 -2.99 12.77
N TYR A 62 -28.01 -2.48 11.61
CA TYR A 62 -28.64 -1.40 10.87
C TYR A 62 -29.22 -1.92 9.55
N THR A 63 -30.34 -1.33 9.13
CA THR A 63 -30.91 -1.58 7.81
C THR A 63 -30.03 -0.98 6.71
N PRO A 64 -30.07 -1.56 5.49
CA PRO A 64 -29.30 -1.04 4.37
C PRO A 64 -29.50 0.47 4.14
N GLY A 65 -28.40 1.19 3.92
CA GLY A 65 -28.35 2.64 3.73
C GLY A 65 -28.59 3.47 4.99
N LYS A 66 -28.84 2.86 6.15
CA LYS A 66 -28.99 3.56 7.44
C LYS A 66 -27.71 3.54 8.24
N PHE A 67 -27.37 4.66 8.83
CA PHE A 67 -26.21 4.82 9.71
C PHE A 67 -26.47 5.99 10.67
N PRO A 68 -25.78 6.04 11.82
CA PRO A 68 -25.88 7.15 12.75
C PRO A 68 -25.70 8.51 12.07
N THR A 69 -26.63 9.43 12.30
CA THR A 69 -26.56 10.79 11.75
C THR A 69 -25.35 11.57 12.25
N THR A 70 -24.77 11.14 13.38
CA THR A 70 -23.52 11.67 13.96
C THR A 70 -22.31 11.49 13.04
N TYR A 71 -22.36 10.59 12.05
CA TYR A 71 -21.29 10.43 11.06
C TYR A 71 -21.27 11.57 10.04
N ILE A 72 -22.39 12.31 9.89
CA ILE A 72 -22.51 13.39 8.91
C ILE A 72 -22.11 14.73 9.53
N SER A 73 -21.08 15.35 8.97
CA SER A 73 -20.75 16.74 9.25
C SER A 73 -21.43 17.68 8.25
N LYS A 74 -21.86 18.87 8.71
CA LYS A 74 -22.28 19.99 7.84
C LYS A 74 -21.18 20.45 6.86
N ARG A 75 -19.94 19.96 7.03
CA ARG A 75 -18.80 20.22 6.14
C ARG A 75 -18.83 19.39 4.84
N CYS A 76 -19.60 18.29 4.78
CA CYS A 76 -19.79 17.54 3.54
C CYS A 76 -20.77 18.28 2.63
N LYS A 77 -20.24 19.02 1.66
CA LYS A 77 -21.03 19.90 0.78
C LYS A 77 -21.06 19.45 -0.68
N ASN A 78 -20.19 18.54 -1.09
CA ASN A 78 -20.09 18.09 -2.48
C ASN A 78 -20.23 16.56 -2.60
N LYS A 79 -20.58 16.09 -3.80
CA LYS A 79 -20.84 14.68 -4.09
C LYS A 79 -19.65 13.77 -3.79
N ARG A 80 -18.44 14.21 -4.15
CA ARG A 80 -17.19 13.49 -3.87
C ARG A 80 -17.01 13.21 -2.38
N ASN A 81 -17.20 14.22 -1.53
CA ASN A 81 -17.10 14.08 -0.07
C ASN A 81 -18.18 13.13 0.46
N THR A 82 -19.38 13.15 -0.13
CA THR A 82 -20.46 12.19 0.19
C THR A 82 -20.07 10.77 -0.19
N ASN A 83 -19.50 10.54 -1.37
CA ASN A 83 -19.06 9.22 -1.81
C ASN A 83 -17.92 8.68 -0.94
N ILE A 84 -16.97 9.53 -0.54
CA ILE A 84 -15.91 9.17 0.42
C ILE A 84 -16.51 8.76 1.78
N LEU A 85 -17.50 9.52 2.27
CA LEU A 85 -18.22 9.16 3.50
C LEU A 85 -18.94 7.81 3.36
N PHE A 86 -19.60 7.56 2.23
CA PHE A 86 -20.29 6.29 2.00
C PHE A 86 -19.32 5.12 1.88
N ALA A 87 -18.17 5.28 1.23
CA ALA A 87 -17.12 4.27 1.20
C ALA A 87 -16.64 3.94 2.62
N SER A 88 -16.43 4.98 3.44
CA SER A 88 -16.03 4.80 4.85
C SER A 88 -17.09 4.04 5.66
N ILE A 89 -18.36 4.42 5.53
CA ILE A 89 -19.47 3.75 6.24
C ILE A 89 -19.62 2.30 5.80
N PHE A 90 -19.52 2.04 4.50
CA PHE A 90 -19.56 0.70 3.95
C PHE A 90 -18.45 -0.16 4.55
N THR A 91 -17.21 0.32 4.56
CA THR A 91 -16.06 -0.42 5.12
C THR A 91 -16.20 -0.66 6.63
N ILE A 92 -16.71 0.33 7.39
CA ILE A 92 -16.98 0.15 8.83
C ILE A 92 -18.00 -0.97 9.05
N LYS A 93 -19.08 -0.99 8.26
CA LYS A 93 -20.11 -2.03 8.36
C LYS A 93 -19.62 -3.39 7.88
N LEU A 94 -18.78 -3.43 6.85
CA LEU A 94 -18.09 -4.65 6.42
C LEU A 94 -17.20 -5.18 7.56
N GLY A 95 -16.50 -4.31 8.27
CA GLY A 95 -15.78 -4.68 9.49
C GLY A 95 -16.70 -5.27 10.57
N ALA A 96 -17.89 -4.70 10.78
CA ALA A 96 -18.86 -5.28 11.71
C ALA A 96 -19.29 -6.71 11.30
N VAL A 97 -19.37 -7.00 10.00
CA VAL A 97 -19.62 -8.36 9.49
C VAL A 97 -18.52 -9.32 9.91
N TYR A 98 -17.26 -8.97 9.65
CA TYR A 98 -16.13 -9.83 10.01
C TYR A 98 -15.95 -9.96 11.52
N LEU A 99 -16.19 -8.89 12.28
CA LEU A 99 -16.13 -8.94 13.73
C LEU A 99 -17.20 -9.86 14.31
N LYS A 100 -18.41 -9.84 13.76
CA LYS A 100 -19.49 -10.75 14.17
C LYS A 100 -19.07 -12.21 13.98
N GLU A 101 -18.53 -12.55 12.82
CA GLU A 101 -18.07 -13.92 12.51
C GLU A 101 -16.96 -14.37 13.49
N ILE A 102 -15.99 -13.50 13.75
CA ILE A 102 -14.92 -13.76 14.73
C ILE A 102 -15.49 -13.99 16.13
N LEU A 103 -16.41 -13.15 16.58
CA LEU A 103 -17.03 -13.29 17.91
C LEU A 103 -17.87 -14.58 18.01
N GLU A 104 -18.60 -14.95 16.95
CA GLU A 104 -19.33 -16.22 16.90
C GLU A 104 -18.38 -17.42 16.94
N ASN A 105 -17.22 -17.35 16.29
CA ASN A 105 -16.19 -18.40 16.36
C ASN A 105 -15.59 -18.52 17.77
N ILE A 106 -15.20 -17.40 18.38
CA ILE A 106 -14.72 -17.37 19.78
C ILE A 106 -15.77 -17.95 20.71
N TYR A 107 -17.05 -17.60 20.51
CA TYR A 107 -18.14 -18.14 21.32
C TYR A 107 -18.25 -19.66 21.18
N ARG A 108 -18.20 -20.17 19.94
CA ARG A 108 -18.27 -21.61 19.66
C ARG A 108 -17.12 -22.39 20.28
N GLU A 109 -15.90 -21.88 20.16
CA GLU A 109 -14.68 -22.51 20.67
C GLU A 109 -14.65 -22.58 22.19
N ASN A 110 -15.17 -21.55 22.88
CA ASN A 110 -14.99 -21.40 24.33
C ASN A 110 -16.22 -21.74 25.18
N PHE A 111 -17.43 -21.78 24.60
CA PHE A 111 -18.68 -21.85 25.37
C PHE A 111 -19.68 -22.93 24.92
N SER A 112 -19.38 -23.74 23.90
CA SER A 112 -20.25 -24.86 23.48
C SER A 112 -19.96 -26.14 24.28
N GLU A 113 -20.96 -26.75 24.90
CA GLU A 113 -20.84 -28.13 25.42
C GLU A 113 -20.46 -29.09 24.27
N GLY A 114 -19.35 -29.82 24.41
CA GLY A 114 -18.83 -30.74 23.39
C GLY A 114 -17.80 -30.18 22.41
N ALA A 115 -17.24 -28.98 22.65
CA ALA A 115 -16.20 -28.37 21.80
C ALA A 115 -14.88 -29.15 21.74
N ALA A 116 -14.64 -30.10 22.64
CA ALA A 116 -13.41 -30.90 22.69
C ALA A 116 -13.23 -31.87 21.51
N ASP A 117 -14.31 -32.23 20.80
CA ASP A 117 -14.29 -33.24 19.72
C ASP A 117 -14.32 -32.64 18.30
N LYS A 118 -14.28 -31.32 18.16
CA LYS A 118 -14.23 -30.67 16.84
C LYS A 118 -12.83 -30.10 16.64
N GLN A 119 -12.15 -30.60 15.61
CA GLN A 119 -10.90 -30.00 15.15
C GLN A 119 -11.11 -28.49 14.95
N PRO A 120 -10.07 -27.68 15.19
CA PRO A 120 -10.10 -26.26 14.85
C PRO A 120 -10.65 -26.14 13.43
N ILE A 121 -11.64 -25.26 13.24
CA ILE A 121 -12.07 -24.92 11.90
C ILE A 121 -10.86 -24.26 11.27
N GLU A 122 -10.11 -25.00 10.46
CA GLU A 122 -9.19 -24.37 9.52
C GLU A 122 -10.00 -23.33 8.74
N PRO A 123 -9.41 -22.21 8.30
CA PRO A 123 -10.09 -21.24 7.45
C PRO A 123 -10.40 -21.87 6.06
N THR A 124 -11.30 -22.84 6.00
CA THR A 124 -11.43 -23.76 4.86
C THR A 124 -12.40 -23.24 3.80
N ASP A 125 -13.13 -22.14 4.05
CA ASP A 125 -14.14 -21.64 3.11
C ASP A 125 -13.74 -20.38 2.34
N TRP A 126 -12.44 -20.11 2.17
CA TRP A 126 -12.05 -18.98 1.31
C TRP A 126 -12.23 -19.35 -0.17
N PRO A 127 -13.00 -18.59 -1.01
CA PRO A 127 -13.04 -18.83 -2.44
C PRO A 127 -11.64 -18.86 -3.06
N GLN A 128 -11.42 -19.74 -4.04
CA GLN A 128 -10.13 -19.91 -4.70
C GLN A 128 -9.59 -18.58 -5.28
N GLU A 129 -10.50 -17.70 -5.73
CA GLU A 129 -10.18 -16.36 -6.20
C GLU A 129 -9.55 -15.48 -5.12
N LYS A 130 -10.03 -15.53 -3.87
CA LYS A 130 -9.45 -14.79 -2.74
C LYS A 130 -8.08 -15.33 -2.33
N ARG A 131 -7.89 -16.66 -2.37
CA ARG A 131 -6.56 -17.29 -2.15
C ARG A 131 -5.56 -16.91 -3.24
N ASN A 132 -6.01 -16.78 -4.48
CA ASN A 132 -5.15 -16.36 -5.59
C ASN A 132 -4.82 -14.87 -5.49
N LEU A 133 -5.75 -14.05 -5.02
CA LEU A 133 -5.53 -12.62 -4.79
C LEU A 133 -4.50 -12.37 -3.69
N LEU A 134 -4.57 -13.10 -2.57
CA LEU A 134 -3.58 -13.02 -1.49
C LEU A 134 -2.19 -13.40 -1.96
N ARG A 135 -2.06 -14.52 -2.70
CA ARG A 135 -0.78 -14.89 -3.32
C ARG A 135 -0.29 -13.82 -4.28
N SER A 136 -1.15 -13.24 -5.10
CA SER A 136 -0.78 -12.13 -5.98
C SER A 136 -0.34 -10.87 -5.24
N ILE A 137 -0.82 -10.63 -4.01
CA ILE A 137 -0.40 -9.50 -3.17
C ILE A 137 0.95 -9.81 -2.52
N GLU A 138 1.15 -11.02 -1.99
CA GLU A 138 2.45 -11.47 -1.47
C GLU A 138 3.53 -11.46 -2.56
N ASP A 139 3.21 -11.88 -3.78
CA ASP A 139 4.10 -11.80 -4.94
C ASP A 139 4.42 -10.35 -5.33
N LYS A 140 3.48 -9.41 -5.12
CA LYS A 140 3.71 -7.97 -5.35
C LYS A 140 4.61 -7.35 -4.29
N ASP A 141 4.51 -7.77 -3.03
CA ASP A 141 5.40 -7.31 -1.97
C ASP A 141 6.85 -7.79 -2.20
N ILE A 142 7.02 -9.03 -2.69
CA ILE A 142 8.33 -9.54 -3.14
C ILE A 142 8.85 -8.72 -4.32
N PHE A 143 7.99 -8.46 -5.32
CA PHE A 143 8.35 -7.65 -6.49
C PHE A 143 8.70 -6.19 -6.14
N LEU A 144 8.00 -5.59 -5.17
CA LEU A 144 8.30 -4.24 -4.67
C LEU A 144 9.66 -4.19 -3.97
N ALA A 145 10.00 -5.22 -3.19
CA ALA A 145 11.31 -5.32 -2.55
C ALA A 145 12.45 -5.43 -3.59
N GLU A 146 12.26 -6.24 -4.65
CA GLU A 146 13.21 -6.34 -5.77
C GLU A 146 13.34 -5.01 -6.55
N PHE A 147 12.22 -4.29 -6.73
CA PHE A 147 12.24 -2.97 -7.38
C PHE A 147 12.98 -1.92 -6.56
N ASP A 148 12.80 -1.90 -5.24
CA ASP A 148 13.51 -1.01 -4.33
C ASP A 148 15.02 -1.29 -4.32
N GLU A 149 15.42 -2.56 -4.38
CA GLU A 149 16.83 -2.96 -4.48
C GLU A 149 17.45 -2.48 -5.80
N ARG A 150 16.78 -2.68 -6.94
CA ARG A 150 17.23 -2.14 -8.25
C ARG A 150 17.28 -0.62 -8.28
N LEU A 151 16.33 0.07 -7.65
CA LEU A 151 16.36 1.53 -7.53
C LEU A 151 17.58 2.01 -6.72
N LYS A 152 17.98 1.26 -5.70
CA LYS A 152 19.18 1.54 -4.92
C LYS A 152 20.44 1.36 -5.76
N GLU A 153 20.59 0.24 -6.46
CA GLU A 153 21.73 0.00 -7.36
C GLU A 153 21.87 1.10 -8.42
N THR A 154 20.77 1.45 -9.08
CA THR A 154 20.78 2.48 -10.14
C THR A 154 21.19 3.85 -9.59
N LYS A 155 20.81 4.18 -8.35
CA LYS A 155 21.25 5.43 -7.69
C LYS A 155 22.74 5.42 -7.38
N GLU A 156 23.28 4.28 -6.97
CA GLU A 156 24.72 4.11 -6.71
C GLU A 156 25.53 4.24 -8.01
N GLU A 157 25.08 3.60 -9.09
CA GLU A 157 25.68 3.74 -10.43
C GLU A 157 25.66 5.19 -10.93
N LEU A 158 24.53 5.89 -10.76
CA LEU A 158 24.40 7.29 -11.15
C LEU A 158 25.35 8.19 -10.35
N SER A 159 25.51 7.92 -9.05
CA SER A 159 26.48 8.63 -8.20
C SER A 159 27.92 8.39 -8.67
N ALA A 160 28.26 7.15 -9.00
CA ALA A 160 29.59 6.80 -9.53
C ALA A 160 29.87 7.49 -10.87
N ALA A 161 28.91 7.47 -11.80
CA ALA A 161 29.01 8.12 -13.09
C ALA A 161 29.18 9.65 -12.95
N ASN A 162 28.39 10.30 -12.09
CA ASN A 162 28.53 11.74 -11.82
C ASN A 162 29.90 12.09 -11.24
N ASN A 163 30.44 11.27 -10.33
CA ASN A 163 31.77 11.47 -9.81
C ASN A 163 32.86 11.34 -10.89
N GLN A 164 32.67 10.43 -11.85
CA GLN A 164 33.59 10.28 -12.98
C GLN A 164 33.52 11.48 -13.93
N ILE A 165 32.32 11.95 -14.27
CA ILE A 165 32.11 13.16 -15.10
C ILE A 165 32.87 14.35 -14.48
N ARG A 166 32.75 14.55 -13.16
CA ARG A 166 33.47 15.63 -12.48
C ARG A 166 34.98 15.52 -12.61
N LYS A 167 35.55 14.31 -12.50
CA LYS A 167 36.99 14.09 -12.68
C LYS A 167 37.43 14.37 -14.11
N ASP A 168 36.62 13.94 -15.08
CA ASP A 168 36.92 14.17 -16.51
C ASP A 168 36.84 15.66 -16.85
N GLU A 169 35.90 16.41 -16.26
CA GLU A 169 35.82 17.87 -16.37
C GLU A 169 37.07 18.57 -15.82
N GLU A 170 37.55 18.16 -14.65
CA GLU A 170 38.80 18.66 -14.05
C GLU A 170 40.00 18.38 -14.95
N GLN A 171 40.10 17.18 -15.53
CA GLN A 171 41.15 16.83 -16.49
C GLN A 171 41.08 17.67 -17.77
N ILE A 172 39.89 17.89 -18.32
CA ILE A 172 39.71 18.74 -19.51
C ILE A 172 40.17 20.17 -19.23
N ILE A 173 39.89 20.71 -18.05
CA ILE A 173 40.34 22.05 -17.65
C ILE A 173 41.87 22.10 -17.59
N SER A 174 42.51 21.11 -16.96
CA SER A 174 43.97 21.01 -16.90
C SER A 174 44.61 20.98 -18.29
N LEU A 175 44.13 20.08 -19.15
CA LEU A 175 44.66 19.91 -20.51
C LEU A 175 44.47 21.17 -21.37
N LYS A 176 43.36 21.90 -21.18
CA LYS A 176 43.14 23.19 -21.86
C LYS A 176 44.17 24.25 -21.43
N ASN A 177 44.53 24.28 -20.14
CA ASN A 177 45.56 25.19 -19.64
C ASN A 177 46.94 24.82 -20.21
N ASP A 178 47.30 23.54 -20.20
CA ASP A 178 48.56 23.05 -20.75
C ASP A 178 48.68 23.37 -22.25
N LEU A 179 47.62 23.12 -23.03
CA LEU A 179 47.57 23.49 -24.45
C LEU A 179 47.73 24.99 -24.68
N LYS A 180 47.19 25.84 -23.79
CA LYS A 180 47.34 27.29 -23.90
C LYS A 180 48.81 27.69 -23.69
N ILE A 181 49.46 27.14 -22.66
CA ILE A 181 50.87 27.40 -22.36
C ILE A 181 51.76 26.98 -23.53
N GLU A 182 51.56 25.78 -24.08
CA GLU A 182 52.33 25.30 -25.23
C GLU A 182 52.14 26.15 -26.48
N ARG A 183 50.91 26.62 -26.75
CA ARG A 183 50.64 27.54 -27.86
C ARG A 183 51.37 28.89 -27.70
N GLU A 184 51.46 29.41 -26.48
CA GLU A 184 52.21 30.63 -26.20
C GLU A 184 53.73 30.42 -26.36
N ARG A 185 54.26 29.28 -25.92
CA ARG A 185 55.68 28.90 -26.13
C ARG A 185 56.03 28.81 -27.61
N ILE A 186 55.21 28.15 -28.42
CA ILE A 186 55.42 28.03 -29.87
C ILE A 186 55.48 29.42 -30.52
N LYS A 187 54.53 30.31 -30.21
CA LYS A 187 54.52 31.68 -30.75
C LYS A 187 55.76 32.48 -30.39
N SER A 188 56.25 32.37 -29.15
CA SER A 188 57.49 33.06 -28.73
C SER A 188 58.69 32.55 -29.52
N LEU A 189 58.81 31.24 -29.72
CA LEU A 189 59.89 30.63 -30.51
C LEU A 189 59.82 31.01 -32.00
N GLU A 190 58.62 31.08 -32.57
CA GLU A 190 58.41 31.53 -33.95
C GLU A 190 58.82 33.00 -34.15
N ASN A 191 58.50 33.88 -33.20
CA ASN A 191 58.90 35.28 -33.24
C ASN A 191 60.42 35.46 -33.11
N GLU A 192 61.09 34.70 -32.24
CA GLU A 192 62.55 34.72 -32.08
C GLU A 192 63.30 34.23 -33.34
N GLN A 193 62.68 33.37 -34.15
CA GLN A 193 63.25 32.93 -35.43
C GLN A 193 63.03 33.94 -36.57
N ALA A 194 61.98 34.76 -36.50
CA ALA A 194 61.67 35.77 -37.51
C ALA A 194 62.52 37.05 -37.39
N GLU A 195 63.16 37.29 -36.24
CA GLU A 195 64.02 38.47 -35.97
C GLU A 195 65.52 38.22 -36.24
N LYS A 196 65.90 37.04 -36.77
CA LYS A 196 67.27 36.71 -37.22
C LYS A 196 67.41 36.81 -38.73
#